data_AF-A0A1F2U2F2-F1
#
_entry.id   AF-A0A1F2U2F2-F1
#
_cell.length_a   1.000
_cell.length_b   1.000
_cell.length_c   1.000
_cell.angle_alpha   90.00
_cell.angle_beta   90.00
_cell.angle_gamma   90.00
#
_symmetry.space_group_name_H-M   'P 1'
#
loop_
_entity.id
_entity.type
_entity.pdbx_description
1 polymer ?
#
loop_
_entity_poly.entity_id
_entity_poly.type
_entity_poly.pdbx_seq_one_letter_code
_entity_poly.pdbx_strand_id
1 'polypeptide(L)'
;MRSSKPNDVRGHCVAPGRILRVVLDTCIPKLATFPGENNAAALIFELTRTGSIEAWASPAIFEEYADVLGDRPDFVAEIVETCRVAYPLTELHIIRHEPDNRFVECALAASADFIITVNTLQGTLTGRDIKR
;
A
#
# COMPACT_ATOMS: atom_id res chain seq x y z
N MET A 1 55.03 7.97 26.79
CA MET A 1 53.99 8.17 25.74
C MET A 1 53.06 6.98 25.72
N ARG A 2 51.78 7.18 26.05
CA ARG A 2 50.60 6.56 25.43
C ARG A 2 49.38 7.19 26.09
N SER A 3 48.90 8.25 25.44
CA SER A 3 47.63 8.90 25.75
C SER A 3 46.52 7.95 25.29
N SER A 4 45.66 7.55 26.22
CA SER A 4 44.41 6.85 25.98
C SER A 4 43.42 7.83 25.34
N LYS A 5 43.09 7.60 24.07
CA LYS A 5 41.95 8.28 23.41
C LYS A 5 40.65 7.66 23.94
N PRO A 6 39.62 8.46 24.24
CA PRO A 6 38.29 7.93 24.53
C PRO A 6 37.67 7.38 23.24
N ASN A 7 37.08 6.19 23.34
CA ASN A 7 36.29 5.57 22.28
C ASN A 7 35.03 6.42 22.08
N ASP A 8 34.88 6.96 20.87
CA ASP A 8 33.70 7.66 20.37
C ASP A 8 32.57 6.62 20.16
N VAL A 9 31.83 6.31 21.22
CA VAL A 9 30.65 5.43 21.15
C VAL A 9 29.52 6.24 20.51
N ARG A 10 29.48 6.25 19.18
CA ARG A 10 28.34 6.77 18.43
C ARG A 10 27.17 5.83 18.66
N GLY A 11 26.33 6.15 19.64
CA GLY A 11 25.02 5.52 19.80
C GLY A 11 24.24 5.66 18.50
N HIS A 12 24.16 4.57 17.73
CA HIS A 12 23.17 4.45 16.67
C HIS A 12 21.82 4.27 17.36
N CYS A 13 21.08 5.37 17.50
CA CYS A 13 19.64 5.29 17.70
C CYS A 13 19.07 4.68 16.42
N VAL A 14 18.92 3.35 16.40
CA VAL A 14 18.07 2.68 15.41
C VAL A 14 16.65 3.10 15.78
N ALA A 15 16.15 4.16 15.13
CA ALA A 15 14.73 4.41 15.13
C ALA A 15 14.06 3.11 14.67
N PRO A 16 13.07 2.56 15.40
CA PRO A 16 12.35 1.40 14.91
C PRO A 16 11.85 1.75 13.51
N GLY A 17 12.26 0.95 12.50
CA GLY A 17 11.83 1.15 11.13
C GLY A 17 10.31 1.19 11.11
N ARG A 18 9.73 2.30 10.62
CA ARG A 18 8.28 2.42 10.53
C ARG A 18 7.76 1.33 9.59
N ILE A 19 6.69 0.65 9.99
CA ILE A 19 5.98 -0.29 9.12
C ILE A 19 5.47 0.49 7.91
N LEU A 20 5.76 -0.02 6.71
CA LEU A 20 5.33 0.61 5.46
C LEU A 20 3.81 0.56 5.36
N ARG A 21 3.19 1.70 5.06
CA ARG A 21 1.75 1.83 4.84
C ARG A 21 1.50 1.85 3.34
N VAL A 22 0.62 0.98 2.87
CA VAL A 22 0.38 0.81 1.44
C VAL A 22 -1.10 0.86 1.13
N VAL A 23 -1.43 1.28 -0.08
CA VAL A 23 -2.74 1.04 -0.70
C VAL A 23 -2.52 0.07 -1.85
N LEU A 24 -3.31 -1.00 -1.89
CA LEU A 24 -3.25 -1.96 -3.00
C LEU A 24 -4.26 -1.52 -4.06
N ASP A 25 -3.84 -1.50 -5.32
CA ASP A 25 -4.73 -1.42 -6.47
C ASP A 25 -5.46 -2.78 -6.63
N THR A 26 -6.67 -2.81 -7.20
CA THR A 26 -7.47 -4.05 -7.41
C THR A 26 -6.75 -5.13 -8.21
N CYS A 27 -5.82 -4.74 -9.07
CA CYS A 27 -4.99 -5.69 -9.80
C CYS A 27 -4.15 -6.59 -8.86
N ILE A 28 -3.71 -6.09 -7.70
CA ILE A 28 -2.87 -6.86 -6.78
C ILE A 28 -3.62 -8.02 -6.13
N PRO A 29 -4.74 -7.82 -5.40
CA PRO A 29 -5.47 -8.96 -4.85
C PRO A 29 -6.03 -9.85 -5.96
N LYS A 30 -6.43 -9.32 -7.13
CA LYS A 30 -6.82 -10.18 -8.26
C LYS A 30 -5.68 -11.09 -8.70
N LEU A 31 -4.48 -10.54 -8.89
CA LEU A 31 -3.31 -11.31 -9.30
C LEU A 31 -2.89 -12.32 -8.23
N ALA A 32 -3.04 -12.00 -6.95
CA ALA A 32 -2.75 -12.91 -5.84
C ALA A 32 -3.60 -14.20 -5.88
N THR A 33 -4.78 -14.17 -6.51
CA THR A 33 -5.62 -15.38 -6.64
C THR A 33 -5.15 -16.39 -7.68
N PHE A 34 -4.25 -15.99 -8.60
CA PHE A 34 -3.76 -16.89 -9.64
C PHE A 34 -2.63 -17.79 -9.13
N PRO A 35 -2.63 -19.09 -9.51
CA PRO A 35 -1.53 -19.99 -9.18
C PRO A 35 -0.26 -19.58 -9.93
N GLY A 36 0.89 -19.66 -9.26
CA GLY A 36 2.17 -19.40 -9.90
C GLY A 36 3.34 -19.48 -8.92
N GLU A 37 4.40 -20.19 -9.32
CA GLU A 37 5.69 -20.11 -8.64
C GLU A 37 6.24 -18.68 -8.85
N ASN A 38 6.54 -17.98 -7.76
CA ASN A 38 6.97 -16.57 -7.75
C ASN A 38 5.89 -15.53 -8.08
N ASN A 39 4.61 -15.77 -7.72
CA ASN A 39 3.58 -14.74 -7.79
C ASN A 39 3.87 -13.59 -6.80
N ALA A 40 4.40 -12.47 -7.33
CA ALA A 40 4.75 -11.30 -6.52
C ALA A 40 3.53 -10.68 -5.81
N ALA A 41 2.35 -10.70 -6.44
CA ALA A 41 1.13 -10.19 -5.83
C ALA A 41 0.68 -11.03 -4.63
N ALA A 42 0.81 -12.36 -4.74
CA ALA A 42 0.59 -13.26 -3.60
C ALA A 42 1.59 -12.97 -2.47
N LEU A 43 2.87 -12.74 -2.77
CA LEU A 43 3.86 -12.36 -1.76
C LEU A 43 3.52 -11.02 -1.09
N ILE A 44 3.09 -10.01 -1.84
CA ILE A 44 2.66 -8.71 -1.30
C ILE A 44 1.47 -8.89 -0.34
N PHE A 45 0.50 -9.73 -0.73
CA PHE A 45 -0.63 -10.03 0.14
C PHE A 45 -0.21 -10.79 1.41
N GLU A 46 0.72 -11.75 1.30
CA GLU A 46 1.29 -12.45 2.46
C GLU A 46 2.04 -11.50 3.42
N LEU A 47 2.76 -10.51 2.89
CA LEU A 47 3.38 -9.46 3.72
C LEU A 47 2.33 -8.63 4.47
N THR A 48 1.16 -8.44 3.87
CA THR A 48 0.02 -7.73 4.48
C THR A 48 -0.60 -8.61 5.59
N ARG A 49 -0.87 -9.88 5.26
CA ARG A 49 -1.43 -10.89 6.17
C ARG A 49 -0.57 -11.13 7.41
N THR A 50 0.76 -11.05 7.26
CA THR A 50 1.72 -11.19 8.35
C THR A 50 1.97 -9.90 9.13
N GLY A 51 1.40 -8.77 8.69
CA GLY A 51 1.63 -7.46 9.29
C GLY A 51 3.02 -6.88 9.04
N SER A 52 3.76 -7.43 8.08
CA SER A 52 5.07 -6.90 7.64
C SER A 52 4.92 -5.58 6.89
N ILE A 53 3.78 -5.39 6.22
CA ILE A 53 3.31 -4.11 5.69
C ILE A 53 1.87 -3.89 6.14
N GLU A 54 1.45 -2.64 6.21
CA GLU A 54 0.13 -2.24 6.65
C GLU A 54 -0.69 -1.78 5.45
N ALA A 55 -1.58 -2.63 4.92
CA ALA A 55 -2.47 -2.25 3.83
C ALA A 55 -3.66 -1.43 4.34
N TRP A 56 -4.01 -0.40 3.58
CA TRP A 56 -5.16 0.47 3.81
C TRP A 56 -6.10 0.43 2.61
N ALA A 57 -7.40 0.45 2.89
CA ALA A 57 -8.44 0.57 1.89
C ALA A 57 -9.58 1.47 2.41
N SER A 58 -10.26 2.13 1.50
CA SER A 58 -11.49 2.87 1.77
C SER A 58 -12.72 1.99 1.52
N PRO A 59 -13.90 2.36 2.03
CA PRO A 59 -15.15 1.67 1.68
C PRO A 59 -15.34 1.48 0.17
N ALA A 60 -15.05 2.51 -0.63
CA ALA A 60 -15.16 2.43 -2.09
C ALA A 60 -14.15 1.44 -2.71
N ILE A 61 -12.95 1.29 -2.14
CA ILE A 61 -11.97 0.30 -2.60
C ILE A 61 -12.44 -1.12 -2.22
N PHE A 62 -13.03 -1.32 -1.04
CA PHE A 62 -13.59 -2.62 -0.67
C PHE A 62 -14.74 -3.05 -1.59
N GLU A 63 -15.60 -2.12 -2.01
CA GLU A 63 -16.62 -2.36 -3.03
C GLU A 63 -15.98 -2.82 -4.35
N GLU A 64 -14.92 -2.14 -4.80
CA GLU A 64 -14.21 -2.52 -6.03
C GLU A 64 -13.55 -3.90 -5.92
N TYR A 65 -12.98 -4.24 -4.76
CA TYR A 65 -12.48 -5.59 -4.51
C TYR A 65 -13.59 -6.63 -4.58
N ALA A 66 -14.74 -6.37 -3.97
CA ALA A 66 -15.87 -7.29 -4.00
C ALA A 66 -16.36 -7.53 -5.44
N ASP A 67 -16.39 -6.48 -6.27
CA ASP A 67 -16.77 -6.58 -7.68
C ASP A 67 -15.74 -7.39 -8.49
N VAL A 68 -14.44 -7.11 -8.32
CA VAL A 68 -13.35 -7.76 -9.08
C VAL A 68 -13.11 -9.22 -8.65
N LEU A 69 -13.38 -9.52 -7.38
CA LEU A 69 -13.17 -10.82 -6.74
C LEU A 69 -14.49 -11.52 -6.41
N GLY A 70 -15.57 -11.21 -7.13
CA GLY A 70 -16.90 -11.77 -6.84
C GLY A 70 -16.97 -13.30 -6.90
N ASP A 71 -16.01 -13.95 -7.57
CA ASP A 71 -15.85 -15.40 -7.61
C ASP A 71 -15.06 -15.98 -6.41
N ARG A 72 -14.59 -15.13 -5.50
CA ARG A 72 -13.72 -15.47 -4.35
C ARG A 72 -14.16 -14.74 -3.06
N PRO A 73 -15.39 -14.93 -2.57
CA PRO A 73 -15.93 -14.20 -1.41
C PRO A 73 -15.12 -14.41 -0.13
N ASP A 74 -14.56 -15.61 0.10
CA ASP A 74 -13.73 -15.88 1.27
C ASP A 74 -12.46 -15.02 1.27
N PHE A 75 -11.90 -14.75 0.09
CA PHE A 75 -10.71 -13.90 -0.06
C PHE A 75 -11.05 -12.42 0.14
N VAL A 76 -12.25 -11.98 -0.27
CA VAL A 76 -12.75 -10.64 0.03
C VAL A 76 -12.91 -10.45 1.54
N ALA A 77 -13.46 -11.43 2.24
CA ALA A 77 -13.58 -11.40 3.70
C ALA A 77 -12.20 -11.29 4.37
N GLU A 78 -11.22 -12.07 3.92
CA GLU A 78 -9.83 -11.99 4.41
C GLU A 78 -9.21 -10.59 4.17
N ILE A 79 -9.44 -9.99 3.00
CA ILE A 79 -8.96 -8.63 2.70
C ILE A 79 -9.57 -7.62 3.68
N VAL A 80 -10.87 -7.71 3.98
CA VAL A 80 -11.57 -6.83 4.92
C VAL A 80 -11.03 -6.99 6.35
N GLU A 81 -10.73 -8.22 6.76
CA GLU A 81 -10.16 -8.50 8.09
C GLU A 81 -8.70 -8.04 8.22
N THR A 82 -7.93 -8.08 7.14
CA THR A 82 -6.50 -7.80 7.15
C THR A 82 -6.20 -6.30 6.94
N CYS A 83 -6.98 -5.61 6.09
CA CYS A 83 -6.74 -4.21 5.77
C CYS A 83 -7.22 -3.27 6.87
N ARG A 84 -6.49 -2.16 7.05
CA ARG A 84 -6.98 -1.02 7.81
C ARG A 84 -7.92 -0.16 6.98
N VAL A 85 -8.92 0.44 7.64
CA VAL A 85 -9.92 1.27 6.96
C VAL A 85 -9.52 2.74 7.02
N ALA A 86 -9.47 3.40 5.87
CA ALA A 86 -9.37 4.85 5.75
C ALA A 86 -10.70 5.45 5.25
N TYR A 87 -11.01 6.67 5.68
CA TYR A 87 -12.18 7.42 5.21
C TYR A 87 -11.72 8.71 4.54
N PRO A 88 -11.49 8.69 3.21
CA PRO A 88 -11.11 9.90 2.48
C PRO A 88 -12.20 10.96 2.56
N LEU A 89 -11.79 12.19 2.85
CA LEU A 89 -12.67 13.37 2.89
C LEU A 89 -12.39 14.35 1.75
N THR A 90 -11.42 14.02 0.89
CA THR A 90 -10.99 14.83 -0.24
C THR A 90 -11.30 14.05 -1.51
N GLU A 91 -11.95 14.72 -2.46
CA GLU A 91 -12.19 14.21 -3.81
C GLU A 91 -11.15 14.84 -4.76
N LEU A 92 -10.56 14.01 -5.61
CA LEU A 92 -9.53 14.39 -6.58
C LEU A 92 -9.99 14.06 -7.99
N HIS A 93 -9.58 14.90 -8.94
CA HIS A 93 -9.79 14.70 -10.38
C HIS A 93 -8.47 14.87 -11.13
N ILE A 94 -7.46 14.08 -10.75
CA ILE A 94 -6.09 14.19 -11.28
C ILE A 94 -5.73 13.06 -12.25
N ILE A 95 -6.35 11.88 -12.08
CA ILE A 95 -6.25 10.77 -13.01
C ILE A 95 -7.45 10.81 -13.95
N ARG A 96 -7.18 10.68 -15.26
CA ARG A 96 -8.22 10.72 -16.32
C ARG A 96 -9.28 9.63 -16.15
N HIS A 97 -8.86 8.46 -15.68
CA HIS A 97 -9.78 7.40 -15.28
C HIS A 97 -10.27 7.72 -13.86
N GLU A 98 -11.43 8.37 -13.75
CA GLU A 98 -11.95 8.88 -12.48
C GLU A 98 -11.96 7.86 -11.33
N PRO A 99 -12.31 6.57 -11.53
CA PRO A 99 -12.23 5.57 -10.46
C PRO A 99 -10.84 5.44 -9.82
N ASP A 100 -9.76 5.66 -10.58
CA ASP A 100 -8.39 5.51 -10.08
C ASP A 100 -8.05 6.60 -9.03
N ASN A 101 -8.71 7.76 -9.07
CA ASN A 101 -8.49 8.81 -8.07
C ASN A 101 -8.77 8.31 -6.64
N ARG A 102 -9.69 7.35 -6.47
CA ARG A 102 -10.05 6.75 -5.18
C ARG A 102 -8.86 6.11 -4.45
N PHE A 103 -7.92 5.54 -5.21
CA PHE A 103 -6.70 4.97 -4.64
C PHE A 103 -5.74 6.05 -4.13
N VAL A 104 -5.66 7.18 -4.83
CA VAL A 104 -4.88 8.34 -4.41
C VAL A 104 -5.50 9.00 -3.17
N GLU A 105 -6.81 9.19 -3.17
CA GLU A 105 -7.57 9.73 -2.04
C GLU A 105 -7.40 8.86 -0.78
N CYS A 106 -7.48 7.53 -0.94
CA CYS A 106 -7.20 6.57 0.13
C CYS A 106 -5.76 6.68 0.61
N ALA A 107 -4.79 6.78 -0.30
CA ALA A 107 -3.38 6.92 0.06
C ALA A 107 -3.12 8.20 0.86
N LEU A 108 -3.74 9.32 0.48
CA LEU A 108 -3.65 10.58 1.21
C LEU A 108 -4.27 10.46 2.61
N ALA A 109 -5.49 9.94 2.71
CA ALA A 109 -6.20 9.75 3.98
C ALA A 109 -5.44 8.80 4.93
N ALA A 110 -4.84 7.75 4.37
CA ALA A 110 -4.02 6.81 5.10
C ALA A 110 -2.59 7.29 5.32
N SER A 111 -2.16 8.44 4.78
CA SER A 111 -0.74 8.83 4.73
C SER A 111 0.16 7.64 4.34
N ALA A 112 -0.24 6.95 3.26
CA ALA A 112 0.43 5.78 2.74
C ALA A 112 1.78 6.18 2.12
N ASP A 113 2.76 5.31 2.27
CA ASP A 113 4.07 5.47 1.67
C ASP A 113 4.03 5.11 0.17
N PHE A 114 3.19 4.14 -0.21
CA PHE A 114 3.08 3.66 -1.59
C PHE A 114 1.65 3.28 -1.98
N ILE A 115 1.33 3.44 -3.27
CA ILE A 115 0.27 2.71 -3.95
C ILE A 115 0.94 1.59 -4.74
N ILE A 116 0.54 0.34 -4.52
CA ILE A 116 1.09 -0.81 -5.23
C ILE A 116 0.13 -1.18 -6.35
N THR A 117 0.62 -1.09 -7.59
CA THR A 117 -0.16 -1.38 -8.80
C THR A 117 0.72 -2.02 -9.86
N VAL A 118 0.11 -2.81 -10.74
CA VAL A 118 0.71 -3.21 -12.03
C VAL A 118 0.20 -2.37 -13.20
N ASN A 119 -0.76 -1.48 -12.95
CA ASN A 119 -1.26 -0.53 -13.92
C ASN A 119 -0.23 0.58 -14.11
N THR A 120 0.79 0.30 -14.90
CA THR A 120 1.72 1.32 -15.39
C THR A 120 1.01 2.13 -16.47
N LEU A 121 0.06 2.99 -16.08
CA LEU A 121 -0.51 3.98 -16.98
C LEU A 121 0.63 4.82 -17.58
N GLN A 122 0.54 5.08 -18.89
CA GLN A 122 1.28 6.15 -19.59
C GLN A 122 0.86 7.52 -19.05
N GLY A 123 1.21 7.79 -17.80
CA GLY A 123 0.75 8.92 -17.02
C GLY A 123 1.43 8.88 -15.66
N THR A 124 2.76 8.97 -15.67
CA THR A 124 3.59 9.10 -14.50
C THR A 124 3.01 10.18 -13.58
N LEU A 125 2.43 9.79 -12.44
CA LEU A 125 2.27 10.70 -11.31
C LEU A 125 3.70 11.03 -10.85
N THR A 126 4.26 12.09 -11.42
CA THR A 126 5.57 12.57 -10.98
C THR A 126 5.36 13.34 -9.68
N GLY A 127 6.34 13.38 -8.78
CA GLY A 127 6.27 14.17 -7.54
C GLY A 127 6.03 15.67 -7.71
N ARG A 128 5.74 16.15 -8.92
CA ARG A 128 5.28 17.50 -9.24
C ARG A 128 3.77 17.67 -9.07
N ASP A 129 2.99 16.60 -9.12
CA ASP A 129 1.52 16.66 -9.04
C ASP A 129 1.00 16.76 -7.58
N ILE A 130 1.90 16.57 -6.60
CA ILE A 130 1.60 16.55 -5.15
C ILE A 130 2.21 17.77 -4.43
N LYS A 131 2.22 18.94 -5.06
CA LYS A 131 2.56 20.20 -4.38
C LYS A 131 1.42 21.21 -4.51
N ARG A 132 0.78 21.52 -3.37
CA ARG A 132 0.24 22.85 -3.09
C ARG A 132 1.05 23.46 -1.96
#